data_AF-A0A925HUF1-F1
#
_entry.id   AF-A0A925HUF1-F1
#
_cell.length_a   1.000
_cell.length_b   1.000
_cell.length_c   1.000
_cell.angle_alpha   90.00
_cell.angle_beta   90.00
_cell.angle_gamma   90.00
#
_symmetry.space_group_name_H-M   'P 1'
#
loop_
_entity.id
_entity.type
_entity.pdbx_description
1 polymer ?
#
loop_
_entity_poly.entity_id
_entity_poly.type
_entity_poly.pdbx_seq_one_letter_code
_entity_poly.pdbx_strand_id
1 'polypeptide(L)'
;MKLIFLLVTFFGTFAANAQLTYETVTVDYDSAITYKNLKIIPIKRQPGKGSPAKPMMTLNKALSQGLVTITERGTASTENVHWLRINNHSDVPLFVASGEIVLGGRQDRMVTRDTVLNPTGGD
;
A
#
# COMPACT_ATOMS: atom_id res chain seq x y z
N MET A 1 -23.06 20.89 42.18
CA MET A 1 -22.73 20.77 40.74
C MET A 1 -21.32 20.25 40.46
N LYS A 2 -20.25 20.77 41.10
CA LYS A 2 -18.86 20.31 40.84
C LYS A 2 -18.60 18.82 41.09
N LEU A 3 -19.22 18.23 42.12
CA LEU A 3 -19.02 16.82 42.48
C LEU A 3 -19.64 15.84 41.46
N ILE A 4 -20.79 16.22 40.87
CA ILE A 4 -21.45 15.44 39.81
C ILE A 4 -20.61 15.48 38.53
N PHE A 5 -20.04 16.64 38.20
CA PHE A 5 -19.16 16.80 37.05
C PHE A 5 -17.90 15.92 37.16
N LEU A 6 -17.33 15.81 38.36
CA LEU A 6 -16.17 14.96 38.64
C LEU A 6 -16.49 13.46 38.49
N LEU A 7 -17.67 13.04 38.95
CA LEU A 7 -18.14 11.65 38.85
C LEU A 7 -18.42 11.24 37.39
N VAL A 8 -18.98 12.13 36.59
CA VAL A 8 -19.23 11.90 35.15
C VAL A 8 -17.92 11.77 34.38
N THR A 9 -16.89 12.55 34.71
CA THR A 9 -15.57 12.40 34.09
C THR A 9 -14.82 11.14 34.53
N PHE A 10 -15.02 10.66 35.76
CA PHE A 10 -14.34 9.45 36.28
C PHE A 10 -14.96 8.15 35.77
N PHE A 11 -16.28 8.11 35.55
CA PHE A 11 -16.96 6.96 34.94
C PHE A 11 -17.00 7.01 33.40
N GLY A 12 -16.56 8.11 32.78
CA GLY A 12 -16.63 8.33 31.33
C GLY A 12 -15.46 7.80 30.51
N THR A 13 -14.42 7.23 31.12
CA THR A 13 -13.27 6.67 30.38
C THR A 13 -13.61 5.30 29.81
N PHE A 14 -14.49 5.26 28.80
CA PHE A 14 -14.56 4.11 27.92
C PHE A 14 -13.21 3.99 27.21
N ALA A 15 -12.52 2.86 27.42
CA ALA A 15 -11.30 2.54 26.71
C ALA A 15 -11.63 2.46 25.21
N ALA A 16 -11.35 3.56 24.49
CA ALA A 16 -11.39 3.57 23.04
C ALA A 16 -10.24 2.70 22.54
N ASN A 17 -10.53 1.41 22.30
CA ASN A 17 -9.62 0.50 21.64
C ASN A 17 -9.52 0.89 20.16
N ALA A 18 -8.73 1.93 19.87
CA ALA A 18 -8.51 2.44 18.53
C ALA A 18 -7.40 1.69 17.78
N GLN A 19 -6.66 0.82 18.48
CA GLN A 19 -5.57 0.07 17.87
C GLN A 19 -6.11 -1.16 17.14
N LEU A 20 -5.73 -1.30 15.86
CA LEU A 20 -5.94 -2.51 15.08
C LEU A 20 -4.95 -3.57 15.57
N THR A 21 -5.42 -4.54 16.38
CA THR A 21 -4.68 -5.72 16.79
C THR A 21 -5.34 -6.96 16.18
N TYR A 22 -4.67 -8.12 16.25
CA TYR A 22 -5.27 -9.37 15.79
C TYR A 22 -6.62 -9.68 16.47
N GLU A 23 -6.77 -9.29 17.74
CA GLU A 23 -7.99 -9.52 18.53
C GLU A 23 -9.11 -8.54 18.18
N THR A 24 -8.76 -7.29 17.84
CA THR A 24 -9.73 -6.21 17.62
C THR A 24 -10.02 -5.93 16.15
N VAL A 25 -9.22 -6.47 15.22
CA VAL A 25 -9.43 -6.28 13.79
C VAL A 25 -10.63 -7.11 13.32
N THR A 26 -11.64 -6.43 12.78
CA THR A 26 -12.78 -7.08 12.13
C THR A 26 -12.61 -7.03 10.62
N VAL A 27 -12.81 -8.16 9.97
CA VAL A 27 -12.73 -8.31 8.51
C VAL A 27 -13.94 -9.11 8.02
N ASP A 28 -14.34 -8.85 6.78
CA ASP A 28 -15.36 -9.64 6.09
C ASP A 28 -14.65 -10.61 5.15
N TYR A 29 -15.01 -11.89 5.19
CA TYR A 29 -14.52 -12.88 4.24
C TYR A 29 -15.49 -12.99 3.08
N ASP A 30 -14.95 -13.02 1.86
CA ASP A 30 -15.75 -13.31 0.67
C ASP A 30 -15.84 -14.83 0.43
N SER A 31 -16.70 -15.21 -0.51
CA SER A 31 -16.81 -16.59 -0.97
C SER A 31 -15.47 -17.13 -1.47
N ALA A 32 -15.15 -18.37 -1.09
CA ALA A 32 -13.92 -19.02 -1.51
C ALA A 32 -13.90 -19.21 -3.03
N ILE A 33 -12.83 -18.75 -3.67
CA ILE A 33 -12.54 -18.97 -5.09
C ILE A 33 -11.65 -20.20 -5.19
N THR A 34 -12.16 -21.28 -5.77
CA THR A 34 -11.43 -22.56 -5.91
C THR A 34 -11.06 -22.83 -7.36
N TYR A 35 -9.81 -23.22 -7.60
CA TYR A 35 -9.34 -23.71 -8.89
C TYR A 35 -8.33 -24.85 -8.71
N LYS A 36 -8.67 -26.05 -9.18
CA LYS A 36 -7.89 -27.29 -8.97
C LYS A 36 -7.56 -27.46 -7.48
N ASN A 37 -6.27 -27.39 -7.14
CA ASN A 37 -5.75 -27.62 -5.79
C ASN A 37 -5.59 -26.30 -5.01
N LEU A 38 -6.04 -25.18 -5.57
CA LEU A 38 -5.90 -23.84 -5.00
C LEU A 38 -7.25 -23.34 -4.51
N LYS A 39 -7.29 -22.84 -3.27
CA LYS A 39 -8.44 -22.15 -2.68
C LYS A 39 -7.98 -20.79 -2.17
N ILE A 40 -8.59 -19.74 -2.69
CA ILE A 40 -8.35 -18.35 -2.29
C ILE A 40 -9.58 -17.87 -1.54
N ILE A 41 -9.40 -17.27 -0.37
CA ILE A 41 -10.47 -16.66 0.40
C ILE A 41 -10.16 -15.16 0.47
N PRO A 42 -10.84 -14.32 -0.35
CA PRO A 42 -10.61 -12.90 -0.33
C PRO A 42 -11.03 -12.30 1.02
N ILE A 43 -10.17 -11.44 1.57
CA ILE A 43 -10.46 -10.69 2.80
C ILE A 43 -10.84 -9.27 2.38
N LYS A 44 -12.02 -8.82 2.80
CA LYS A 44 -12.56 -7.49 2.57
C LYS A 44 -12.63 -6.73 3.88
N ARG A 45 -12.60 -5.41 3.76
CA ARG A 45 -12.91 -4.51 4.87
C ARG A 45 -14.41 -4.60 5.18
N GLN A 46 -14.75 -4.63 6.47
CA GLN A 46 -16.14 -4.56 6.91
C GLN A 46 -16.79 -3.23 6.46
N PRO A 47 -17.98 -3.25 5.82
CA PRO A 47 -18.72 -2.06 5.45
C PRO A 47 -18.92 -1.10 6.63
N GLY A 48 -18.79 0.20 6.40
CA GLY A 48 -18.98 1.23 7.41
C GLY A 48 -17.87 1.36 8.46
N LYS A 49 -16.80 0.55 8.42
CA LYS A 49 -15.65 0.63 9.33
C LYS A 49 -14.41 1.18 8.63
N GLY A 50 -13.89 2.33 9.08
CA GLY A 50 -12.70 3.00 8.53
C GLY A 50 -12.98 3.90 7.32
N SER A 51 -11.97 4.64 6.86
CA SER A 51 -12.05 5.42 5.61
C SER A 51 -11.80 4.52 4.40
N PRO A 52 -12.45 4.77 3.24
CA PRO A 52 -12.11 4.08 2.00
C PRO A 52 -10.62 4.29 1.70
N ALA A 53 -9.92 3.22 1.32
CA ALA A 53 -8.57 3.35 0.79
C ALA A 53 -8.65 4.21 -0.49
N LYS A 54 -7.72 5.16 -0.64
CA LYS A 54 -7.59 5.89 -1.91
C LYS A 54 -7.31 4.86 -3.01
N PRO A 55 -7.95 4.99 -4.19
CA PRO A 55 -7.66 4.10 -5.31
C PRO A 55 -6.17 4.23 -5.66
N MET A 56 -5.54 3.09 -5.93
CA MET A 56 -4.13 3.01 -6.31
C MET A 56 -4.01 2.23 -7.62
N MET A 57 -2.94 2.50 -8.36
CA MET A 57 -2.61 1.79 -9.60
C MET A 57 -1.47 0.80 -9.35
N THR A 58 -1.51 -0.38 -9.97
CA THR A 58 -0.38 -1.32 -9.90
C THR A 58 0.74 -0.90 -10.84
N LEU A 59 1.98 -1.30 -10.54
CA LEU A 59 3.14 -1.01 -11.40
C LEU A 59 2.93 -1.50 -12.84
N ASN A 60 2.50 -2.74 -13.03
CA ASN A 60 2.26 -3.31 -14.37
C ASN A 60 1.23 -2.49 -15.16
N LYS A 61 0.11 -2.12 -14.53
CA LYS A 61 -0.91 -1.30 -15.19
C LYS A 61 -0.33 0.07 -15.59
N ALA A 62 0.38 0.73 -14.69
CA ALA A 62 0.98 2.04 -14.96
C ALA A 62 2.02 1.98 -16.09
N LEU A 63 2.85 0.93 -16.14
CA LEU A 63 3.81 0.69 -17.22
C LEU A 63 3.11 0.49 -18.56
N SER A 64 2.07 -0.37 -18.62
CA SER A 64 1.31 -0.60 -19.86
C SER A 64 0.61 0.65 -20.40
N GLN A 65 0.33 1.61 -19.52
CA GLN A 65 -0.30 2.89 -19.86
C GLN A 65 0.71 4.04 -20.07
N GLY A 66 2.02 3.79 -19.90
CA GLY A 66 3.04 4.84 -20.02
C GLY A 66 2.99 5.91 -18.92
N LEU A 67 2.33 5.63 -17.79
CA LEU A 67 2.14 6.56 -16.67
C LEU A 67 3.28 6.51 -15.65
N VAL A 68 4.22 5.58 -15.84
CA VAL A 68 5.40 5.39 -14.98
C VAL A 68 6.64 5.27 -15.86
N THR A 69 7.70 5.96 -15.46
CA THR A 69 9.02 5.82 -16.06
C THR A 69 9.97 5.18 -15.07
N ILE A 70 10.70 4.16 -15.51
CA ILE A 70 11.77 3.54 -14.74
C ILE A 70 13.10 3.89 -15.40
N THR A 71 14.01 4.50 -14.63
CA THR A 71 15.35 4.86 -15.10
C THR A 71 16.42 4.32 -14.16
N GLU A 72 17.45 3.72 -14.73
CA GLU A 72 18.71 3.54 -14.02
C GLU A 72 19.53 4.80 -14.12
N ARG A 73 20.20 5.17 -13.04
CA ARG A 73 21.07 6.33 -13.10
C ARG A 73 22.41 6.07 -12.42
N GLY A 74 23.39 6.79 -12.95
CA GLY A 74 24.81 6.62 -12.75
C GLY A 74 25.54 7.39 -13.85
N THR A 75 26.81 7.72 -13.65
CA THR A 75 27.64 8.37 -14.67
C THR A 75 27.98 7.39 -15.78
N ALA A 76 28.11 7.89 -17.01
CA ALA A 76 28.45 7.09 -18.20
C ALA A 76 29.80 6.35 -18.10
N SER A 77 30.64 6.66 -17.11
CA SER A 77 31.83 5.88 -16.74
C SER A 77 31.44 4.63 -15.93
N THR A 78 30.94 3.65 -16.68
CA THR A 78 31.13 2.19 -16.58
C THR A 78 30.97 1.39 -15.29
N GLU A 79 30.91 1.92 -14.07
CA GLU A 79 31.04 1.05 -12.88
C GLU A 79 29.93 1.16 -11.83
N ASN A 80 29.11 2.22 -11.83
CA ASN A 80 28.29 2.54 -10.66
C ASN A 80 26.80 2.76 -11.00
N VAL A 81 26.08 1.69 -11.35
CA VAL A 81 24.60 1.69 -11.42
C VAL A 81 24.04 1.42 -10.02
N HIS A 82 24.10 2.42 -9.15
CA HIS A 82 23.65 2.20 -7.77
C HIS A 82 22.12 2.22 -7.64
N TRP A 83 21.42 2.98 -8.48
CA TRP A 83 20.06 3.38 -8.18
C TRP A 83 19.10 3.21 -9.36
N LEU A 84 17.96 2.63 -9.03
CA LEU A 84 16.78 2.55 -9.88
C LEU A 84 15.80 3.63 -9.41
N ARG A 85 15.41 4.52 -10.31
CA ARG A 85 14.40 5.55 -10.06
C ARG A 85 13.11 5.16 -10.77
N ILE A 86 12.03 5.16 -10.01
CA ILE A 86 10.67 5.01 -10.52
C ILE A 86 9.98 6.37 -10.36
N ASN A 87 9.54 6.96 -11.46
CA ASN A 87 8.78 8.20 -11.47
C ASN A 87 7.32 7.89 -11.77
N ASN A 88 6.43 8.30 -10.87
CA ASN A 88 4.98 8.20 -11.07
C ASN A 88 4.46 9.51 -11.65
N HIS A 89 4.08 9.49 -12.93
CA HIS A 89 3.55 10.65 -13.64
C HIS A 89 2.01 10.67 -13.67
N SER A 90 1.34 9.70 -13.00
CA SER A 90 -0.12 9.69 -12.87
C SER A 90 -0.62 10.64 -11.78
N ASP A 91 -1.93 10.82 -11.71
CA ASP A 91 -2.64 11.57 -10.68
C ASP A 91 -3.01 10.73 -9.45
N VAL A 92 -2.70 9.43 -9.45
CA VAL A 92 -3.02 8.49 -8.38
C VAL A 92 -1.77 7.84 -7.78
N PRO A 93 -1.81 7.38 -6.51
CA PRO A 93 -0.70 6.61 -5.95
C PRO A 93 -0.43 5.32 -6.72
N LEU A 94 0.85 5.01 -6.90
CA LEU A 94 1.35 3.80 -7.51
C LEU A 94 1.71 2.79 -6.42
N PHE A 95 1.13 1.61 -6.48
CA PHE A 95 1.49 0.46 -5.66
C PHE A 95 2.52 -0.40 -6.39
N VAL A 96 3.69 -0.53 -5.77
CA VAL A 96 4.78 -1.40 -6.19
C VAL A 96 4.86 -2.56 -5.21
N ALA A 97 4.56 -3.77 -5.68
CA ALA A 97 4.48 -4.94 -4.81
C ALA A 97 5.88 -5.52 -4.58
N SER A 98 6.12 -6.04 -3.38
CA SER A 98 7.29 -6.86 -3.12
C SER A 98 7.31 -8.09 -4.03
N GLY A 99 8.51 -8.47 -4.47
CA GLY A 99 8.71 -9.55 -5.42
C GLY A 99 8.53 -9.18 -6.89
N GLU A 100 8.08 -7.95 -7.21
CA GLU A 100 8.12 -7.47 -8.60
C GLU A 100 9.57 -7.39 -9.08
N ILE A 101 9.81 -7.88 -10.30
CA ILE A 101 11.12 -7.89 -10.95
C ILE A 101 11.12 -6.86 -12.07
N VAL A 102 12.09 -5.95 -12.03
CA VAL A 102 12.39 -5.00 -13.10
C VAL A 102 13.52 -5.60 -13.94
N LEU A 103 13.19 -5.91 -15.20
CA LEU A 103 14.07 -6.57 -16.16
C LEU A 103 14.48 -5.60 -17.28
N GLY A 104 15.59 -5.90 -17.94
CA GLY A 104 16.02 -5.19 -19.16
C GLY A 104 16.84 -3.92 -18.92
N GLY A 105 17.20 -3.64 -17.66
CA GLY A 105 18.22 -2.65 -17.31
C GLY A 105 19.64 -3.21 -17.46
N ARG A 106 20.65 -2.46 -16.99
CA ARG A 106 22.02 -2.98 -16.87
C ARG A 106 22.13 -4.03 -15.77
N GLN A 107 21.23 -3.97 -14.78
CA GLN A 107 21.08 -4.99 -13.75
C GLN A 107 19.60 -5.27 -13.52
N ASP A 108 19.25 -6.55 -13.42
CA ASP A 108 17.92 -6.93 -12.97
C ASP A 108 17.75 -6.60 -11.49
N ARG A 109 16.57 -6.10 -11.12
CA ARG A 109 16.27 -5.68 -9.74
C ARG A 109 14.97 -6.31 -9.28
N MET A 110 14.93 -6.73 -8.02
CA MET A 110 13.71 -7.17 -7.35
C MET A 110 13.32 -6.16 -6.27
N VAL A 111 12.04 -5.80 -6.22
CA VAL A 111 11.49 -4.95 -5.16
C VAL A 111 11.36 -5.76 -3.88
N THR A 112 11.95 -5.28 -2.79
CA THR A 112 12.03 -6.04 -1.52
C THR A 112 10.88 -5.80 -0.56
N ARG A 113 10.17 -4.66 -0.70
CA ARG A 113 9.08 -4.26 0.19
C ARG A 113 7.95 -3.64 -0.59
N ASP A 114 6.73 -3.90 -0.14
CA ASP A 114 5.54 -3.21 -0.64
C ASP A 114 5.71 -1.70 -0.45
N THR A 115 5.60 -0.96 -1.54
CA THR A 115 5.87 0.48 -1.56
C THR A 115 4.74 1.21 -2.26
N VAL A 116 4.28 2.31 -1.65
CA VAL A 116 3.33 3.24 -2.28
C VAL A 116 4.07 4.50 -2.68
N LEU A 117 4.10 4.79 -3.98
CA LEU A 117 4.69 5.99 -4.55
C LEU A 117 3.59 6.97 -4.92
N ASN A 118 3.52 8.09 -4.20
CA ASN A 118 2.61 9.18 -4.55
C ASN A 118 2.97 9.79 -5.93
N PRO A 119 2.02 10.47 -6.59
CA PRO A 119 2.31 11.28 -7.76
C PRO A 119 3.53 12.18 -7.52
N THR A 120 4.44 12.22 -8.48
CA THR A 120 5.72 12.94 -8.30
C THR A 120 5.53 14.46 -8.32
N GLY A 121 4.35 14.95 -8.70
CA GLY A 121 4.21 16.31 -9.24
C GLY A 121 4.93 16.39 -10.59
N GLY A 122 4.51 17.24 -11.51
CA GLY A 122 5.29 17.44 -12.74
C GLY A 122 6.74 17.83 -12.39
N ASP A 123 7.70 17.34 -13.17
CA ASP A 123 9.13 17.68 -13.04
C ASP A 123 9.37 19.20 -13.12
#